data_AF-A0AAJ0AHT3-F1
#
_entry.id   AF-A0AAJ0AHT3-F1
#
_cell.length_a   1.000
_cell.length_b   1.000
_cell.length_c   1.000
_cell.angle_alpha   90.00
_cell.angle_beta   90.00
_cell.angle_gamma   90.00
#
_symmetry.space_group_name_H-M   'P 1'
#
loop_
_entity.id
_entity.type
_entity.pdbx_description
1 polymer ?
#
loop_
_entity_poly.entity_id
_entity_poly.type
_entity_poly.pdbx_seq_one_letter_code
_entity_poly.pdbx_strand_id
1 'polypeptide(L)'
;MSHVVGGHFLKDDVSRFDASFFNFTAEIANAMDPQIRLLLESVFESSENAGVTLQQLAGSDTSVFVGSFSRDYHDAQLRDPDTLPRTTLTGNGVAMMSNRISHFFDLRGPSITTDTGCSASLAALHLAVNSIRNGESRMAVVGASNLLLNPDPFIVMSGLG
;
A
#
# COMPACT_ATOMS: atom_id res chain seq x y z
N MET A 1 11.99 -7.67 30.91
CA MET A 1 10.54 -7.45 31.11
C MET A 1 10.05 -6.69 29.90
N SER A 2 9.03 -7.19 29.18
CA SER A 2 8.45 -6.39 28.09
C SER A 2 7.67 -5.21 28.71
N HIS A 3 8.07 -3.98 28.36
CA HIS A 3 7.38 -2.76 28.79
C HIS A 3 6.15 -2.43 27.93
N VAL A 4 5.74 -3.35 27.04
CA VAL A 4 4.59 -3.15 26.14
C VAL A 4 3.30 -3.47 26.88
N VAL A 5 2.48 -2.44 27.11
CA VAL A 5 1.20 -2.53 27.85
C VAL A 5 -0.05 -2.63 26.94
N GLY A 6 0.11 -2.60 25.62
CA GLY A 6 -0.99 -2.70 24.66
C GLY A 6 -0.58 -2.41 23.21
N GLY A 7 -1.52 -2.54 22.29
CA GLY A 7 -1.36 -2.27 20.85
C GLY A 7 -2.64 -1.73 20.22
N HIS A 8 -2.52 -1.08 19.06
CA HIS A 8 -3.66 -0.60 18.27
C HIS A 8 -3.97 -1.62 17.17
N PHE A 9 -5.22 -2.08 17.13
CA PHE A 9 -5.70 -3.06 16.17
C PHE A 9 -6.75 -2.42 15.28
N LEU A 10 -6.71 -2.75 13.99
CA LEU A 10 -7.83 -2.47 13.11
C LEU A 10 -9.05 -3.27 13.58
N LYS A 11 -10.22 -2.64 13.58
CA LYS A 11 -11.48 -3.31 13.92
C LYS A 11 -11.95 -4.22 12.80
N ASP A 12 -11.61 -3.84 11.56
CA ASP A 12 -12.01 -4.53 10.36
C ASP A 12 -11.05 -5.67 10.03
N ASP A 13 -11.61 -6.71 9.41
CA ASP A 13 -10.86 -7.86 8.95
C ASP A 13 -10.08 -7.52 7.69
N VAL A 14 -8.75 -7.41 7.85
CA VAL A 14 -7.81 -7.08 6.76
C VAL A 14 -7.72 -8.15 5.67
N SER A 15 -8.32 -9.34 5.86
CA SER A 15 -8.38 -10.37 4.83
C SER A 15 -9.45 -10.09 3.76
N ARG A 16 -10.46 -9.25 4.09
CA ARG A 16 -11.56 -8.90 3.18
C ARG A 16 -11.09 -7.92 2.10
N PHE A 17 -11.62 -8.09 0.90
CA PHE A 17 -11.33 -7.23 -0.26
C PHE A 17 -12.35 -7.49 -1.38
N ASP A 18 -12.88 -6.44 -2.02
CA ASP A 18 -13.75 -6.58 -3.20
C ASP A 18 -12.92 -6.85 -4.48
N ALA A 19 -12.41 -8.08 -4.60
CA ALA A 19 -11.56 -8.47 -5.72
C ALA A 19 -12.23 -8.26 -7.09
N SER A 20 -13.54 -8.50 -7.19
CA SER A 20 -14.29 -8.32 -8.44
C SER A 20 -14.34 -6.87 -8.90
N PHE A 21 -14.60 -5.94 -7.98
CA PHE A 21 -14.59 -4.51 -8.28
C PHE A 21 -13.22 -4.06 -8.79
N PHE A 22 -12.15 -4.53 -8.15
CA PHE A 22 -10.78 -4.19 -8.54
C PHE A 22 -10.19 -5.02 -9.70
N ASN A 23 -11.02 -5.84 -10.36
CA ASN A 23 -10.64 -6.69 -11.49
C ASN A 23 -9.50 -7.68 -11.17
N PHE A 24 -9.53 -8.27 -9.96
CA PHE A 24 -8.64 -9.34 -9.53
C PHE A 24 -9.36 -10.69 -9.46
N THR A 25 -8.63 -11.75 -9.83
CA THR A 25 -9.10 -13.11 -9.54
C THR A 25 -8.95 -13.41 -8.05
N ALA A 26 -9.76 -14.33 -7.52
CA ALA A 26 -9.65 -14.77 -6.12
C ALA A 26 -8.24 -15.28 -5.78
N GLU A 27 -7.58 -15.98 -6.70
CA GLU A 27 -6.21 -16.46 -6.54
C GLU A 27 -5.21 -15.31 -6.36
N ILE A 28 -5.26 -14.29 -7.22
CA ILE A 28 -4.38 -13.11 -7.12
C ILE A 28 -4.68 -12.34 -5.84
N ALA A 29 -5.96 -12.11 -5.54
CA ALA A 29 -6.38 -11.35 -4.36
C ALA A 29 -5.92 -12.04 -3.07
N ASN A 30 -6.09 -13.35 -2.94
CA ASN A 30 -5.68 -14.10 -1.76
C ASN A 30 -4.17 -14.04 -1.51
N ALA A 31 -3.37 -14.00 -2.56
CA ALA A 31 -1.91 -13.94 -2.50
C ALA A 31 -1.33 -12.51 -2.38
N MET A 32 -2.16 -11.47 -2.48
CA MET A 32 -1.75 -10.07 -2.49
C MET A 32 -1.60 -9.50 -1.08
N ASP A 33 -0.65 -8.62 -0.83
CA ASP A 33 -0.49 -8.00 0.49
C ASP A 33 -1.79 -7.26 0.89
N PRO A 34 -2.40 -7.54 2.06
CA PRO A 34 -3.56 -6.80 2.57
C PRO A 34 -3.37 -5.28 2.58
N GLN A 35 -2.14 -4.79 2.75
CA GLN A 35 -1.83 -3.36 2.66
C GLN A 35 -2.16 -2.77 1.29
N ILE A 36 -1.90 -3.51 0.20
CA ILE A 36 -2.23 -3.08 -1.17
C ILE A 36 -3.75 -3.05 -1.36
N ARG A 37 -4.44 -4.06 -0.84
CA ARG A 37 -5.91 -4.17 -0.90
C ARG A 37 -6.58 -2.97 -0.23
N LEU A 38 -6.16 -2.67 1.01
CA LEU A 38 -6.65 -1.53 1.77
C LEU A 38 -6.31 -0.19 1.11
N LEU A 39 -5.11 -0.06 0.52
CA LEU A 39 -4.74 1.14 -0.23
C LEU A 39 -5.64 1.37 -1.45
N LEU A 40 -5.96 0.31 -2.20
CA LEU A 40 -6.86 0.41 -3.36
C LEU A 40 -8.26 0.89 -2.96
N GLU A 41 -8.82 0.30 -1.90
CA GLU A 41 -10.12 0.69 -1.33
C GLU A 41 -10.07 2.14 -0.83
N SER A 42 -9.04 2.50 -0.05
CA SER A 42 -8.88 3.84 0.50
C SER A 42 -8.74 4.91 -0.58
N VAL A 43 -8.04 4.63 -1.68
CA VAL A 43 -7.90 5.57 -2.80
C VAL A 43 -9.21 5.71 -3.55
N PHE A 44 -9.96 4.63 -3.75
CA PHE A 44 -11.28 4.71 -4.35
C PHE A 44 -12.22 5.58 -3.49
N GLU A 45 -12.32 5.29 -2.19
CA GLU A 45 -13.15 6.05 -1.25
C GLU A 45 -12.75 7.52 -1.17
N SER A 46 -11.44 7.80 -1.17
CA SER A 46 -10.92 9.18 -1.16
C SER A 46 -11.25 9.93 -2.45
N SER A 47 -11.23 9.24 -3.59
CA SER A 47 -11.59 9.82 -4.89
C SER A 47 -13.07 10.15 -4.96
N GLU A 48 -13.93 9.22 -4.52
CA GLU A 48 -15.38 9.44 -4.42
C GLU A 48 -15.71 10.59 -3.46
N ASN A 49 -15.05 10.63 -2.29
CA ASN A 49 -15.22 11.72 -1.32
C ASN A 49 -14.77 13.08 -1.87
N ALA A 50 -13.79 13.10 -2.77
CA ALA A 50 -13.36 14.32 -3.48
C ALA A 50 -14.28 14.69 -4.66
N GLY A 51 -15.27 13.86 -5.00
CA GLY A 51 -16.12 14.03 -6.18
C GLY A 51 -15.37 13.81 -7.50
N VAL A 52 -14.26 13.06 -7.48
CA VAL A 52 -13.45 12.73 -8.65
C VAL A 52 -13.81 11.32 -9.10
N THR A 53 -14.42 11.24 -10.28
CA THR A 53 -14.84 9.95 -10.87
C THR A 53 -13.66 9.15 -11.41
N LEU A 54 -13.81 7.83 -11.48
CA LEU A 54 -12.84 6.93 -12.12
C LEU A 54 -12.52 7.35 -13.57
N GLN A 55 -13.52 7.86 -14.30
CA GLN A 55 -13.35 8.33 -15.68
C GLN A 55 -12.48 9.60 -15.78
N GLN A 56 -12.49 10.45 -14.75
CA GLN A 56 -11.61 11.63 -14.70
C GLN A 56 -10.17 11.24 -14.33
N LEU A 57 -10.00 10.18 -13.54
CA LEU A 57 -8.69 9.63 -13.19
C LEU A 57 -8.03 8.91 -14.37
N ALA A 58 -8.82 8.10 -15.09
CA ALA A 58 -8.31 7.24 -16.13
C ALA A 58 -7.57 8.01 -17.22
N GLY A 59 -6.30 7.66 -17.40
CA GLY A 59 -5.40 8.21 -18.39
C GLY A 59 -4.82 9.59 -18.07
N SER A 60 -5.10 10.13 -16.88
CA SER A 60 -4.57 11.42 -16.41
C SER A 60 -3.10 11.33 -16.04
N ASP A 61 -2.44 12.49 -15.94
CA ASP A 61 -1.08 12.66 -15.42
C ASP A 61 -1.02 12.61 -13.88
N THR A 62 -2.04 12.06 -13.23
CA THR A 62 -2.08 11.94 -11.77
C THR A 62 -0.92 11.10 -11.28
N SER A 63 -0.16 11.64 -10.33
CA SER A 63 0.96 10.95 -9.69
C SER A 63 0.48 10.13 -8.48
N VAL A 64 1.25 9.12 -8.09
CA VAL A 64 0.97 8.24 -6.94
C VAL A 64 2.23 8.12 -6.09
N PHE A 65 2.11 8.51 -4.82
CA PHE A 65 3.17 8.40 -3.84
C PHE A 65 2.68 7.61 -2.63
N VAL A 66 3.34 6.49 -2.33
CA VAL A 66 2.98 5.64 -1.19
C VAL A 66 4.12 5.52 -0.19
N GLY A 67 3.85 5.81 1.07
CA GLY A 67 4.76 5.54 2.18
C GLY A 67 4.46 4.19 2.82
N SER A 68 5.40 3.26 2.81
CA SER A 68 5.25 1.97 3.50
C SER A 68 6.62 1.38 3.84
N PHE A 69 6.72 0.71 4.99
CA PHE A 69 7.97 0.13 5.47
C PHE A 69 7.82 -1.29 6.04
N SER A 70 6.61 -1.74 6.40
CA SER A 70 6.36 -3.12 6.82
C SER A 70 6.19 -4.05 5.62
N ARG A 71 6.79 -5.25 5.73
CA ARG A 71 6.77 -6.30 4.70
C ARG A 71 6.39 -7.65 5.28
N ASP A 72 5.68 -7.65 6.41
CA ASP A 72 5.40 -8.83 7.21
C ASP A 72 4.71 -9.94 6.42
N TYR A 73 3.78 -9.57 5.53
CA TYR A 73 3.03 -10.52 4.72
C TYR A 73 3.91 -11.19 3.66
N HIS A 74 4.74 -10.40 2.97
CA HIS A 74 5.74 -10.90 2.03
C HIS A 74 6.71 -11.87 2.70
N ASP A 75 7.24 -11.47 3.86
CA ASP A 75 8.20 -12.28 4.61
C ASP A 75 7.55 -13.59 5.11
N ALA A 76 6.28 -13.55 5.52
CA ALA A 76 5.53 -14.74 5.88
C ALA A 76 5.34 -15.71 4.70
N GLN A 77 5.02 -15.21 3.50
CA GLN A 77 4.89 -16.04 2.30
C GLN A 77 6.21 -16.72 1.92
N LEU A 78 7.35 -16.05 2.11
CA LEU A 78 8.67 -16.60 1.77
C LEU A 78 9.17 -17.68 2.74
N ARG A 79 8.50 -17.89 3.89
CA ARG A 79 8.91 -18.92 4.87
C ARG A 79 8.75 -20.35 4.35
N ASP A 80 7.83 -20.57 3.43
CA ASP A 80 7.60 -21.88 2.79
C ASP A 80 7.65 -21.73 1.26
N PRO A 81 8.83 -21.93 0.64
CA PRO A 81 9.02 -21.82 -0.80
C PRO A 81 8.13 -22.76 -1.63
N ASP A 82 7.72 -23.90 -1.08
CA ASP A 82 6.90 -24.89 -1.79
C ASP A 82 5.44 -24.42 -1.96
N THR A 83 5.01 -23.46 -1.13
CA THR A 83 3.64 -22.89 -1.16
C THR A 83 3.57 -21.50 -1.79
N LEU A 84 4.69 -20.99 -2.30
CA LEU A 84 4.78 -19.61 -2.77
C LEU A 84 3.90 -19.36 -4.02
N PRO A 85 2.92 -18.44 -3.95
CA PRO A 85 2.10 -18.11 -5.10
C PRO A 85 2.93 -17.55 -6.27
N ARG A 86 2.59 -17.94 -7.50
CA ARG A 86 3.24 -17.41 -8.72
C ARG A 86 3.11 -15.90 -8.85
N THR A 87 2.09 -15.33 -8.22
CA THR A 87 1.75 -13.91 -8.24
C THR A 87 2.49 -13.11 -7.18
N THR A 88 3.26 -13.73 -6.28
CA THR A 88 3.88 -13.07 -5.12
C THR A 88 4.66 -11.82 -5.50
N LEU A 89 5.47 -11.86 -6.56
CA LEU A 89 6.25 -10.70 -7.01
C LEU A 89 5.34 -9.51 -7.35
N THR A 90 4.28 -9.76 -8.12
CA THR A 90 3.31 -8.74 -8.52
C THR A 90 2.31 -8.39 -7.42
N GLY A 91 2.18 -9.23 -6.40
CA GLY A 91 1.21 -9.09 -5.32
C GLY A 91 1.78 -8.47 -4.05
N ASN A 92 3.11 -8.45 -3.89
CA ASN A 92 3.75 -8.12 -2.61
C ASN A 92 5.06 -7.34 -2.75
N GLY A 93 5.56 -7.11 -3.97
CA GLY A 93 6.75 -6.27 -4.16
C GLY A 93 6.51 -4.84 -3.65
N VAL A 94 7.52 -4.21 -3.06
CA VAL A 94 7.39 -2.86 -2.46
C VAL A 94 6.85 -1.82 -3.45
N ALA A 95 7.34 -1.85 -4.69
CA ALA A 95 6.86 -0.97 -5.75
C ALA A 95 5.38 -1.20 -6.11
N MET A 96 4.82 -2.38 -5.81
CA MET A 96 3.41 -2.69 -6.09
C MET A 96 2.45 -1.88 -5.22
N MET A 97 2.89 -1.35 -4.07
CA MET A 97 2.06 -0.48 -3.22
C MET A 97 1.53 0.75 -3.98
N SER A 98 2.38 1.40 -4.78
CA SER A 98 1.98 2.51 -5.65
C SER A 98 1.53 2.01 -7.04
N ASN A 99 2.24 1.05 -7.63
CA ASN A 99 1.97 0.62 -9.00
C ASN A 99 0.61 -0.07 -9.17
N ARG A 100 0.08 -0.78 -8.16
CA ARG A 100 -1.27 -1.37 -8.24
C ARG A 100 -2.35 -0.30 -8.30
N ILE A 101 -2.18 0.79 -7.55
CA ILE A 101 -3.06 1.96 -7.61
C ILE A 101 -3.00 2.57 -9.01
N SER A 102 -1.79 2.92 -9.47
CA SER A 102 -1.59 3.51 -10.80
C SER A 102 -2.18 2.64 -11.90
N HIS A 103 -1.98 1.32 -11.83
CA HIS A 103 -2.50 0.37 -12.82
C HIS A 103 -4.03 0.27 -12.79
N PHE A 104 -4.65 0.16 -11.61
CA PHE A 104 -6.11 0.01 -11.52
C PHE A 104 -6.85 1.27 -11.97
N PHE A 105 -6.38 2.45 -11.55
CA PHE A 105 -7.00 3.73 -11.87
C PHE A 105 -6.51 4.34 -13.20
N ASP A 106 -5.65 3.65 -13.96
CA ASP A 106 -5.00 4.10 -15.20
C ASP A 106 -4.29 5.47 -15.05
N LEU A 107 -3.57 5.67 -13.95
CA LEU A 107 -2.83 6.90 -13.65
C LEU A 107 -1.45 6.85 -14.31
N ARG A 108 -1.11 7.91 -15.06
CA ARG A 108 0.09 7.95 -15.92
C ARG A 108 1.17 8.91 -15.43
N GLY A 109 0.99 9.52 -14.26
CA GLY A 109 2.04 10.29 -13.60
C GLY A 109 3.08 9.41 -12.90
N PRO A 110 4.08 10.03 -12.24
CA PRO A 110 5.04 9.31 -11.41
C PRO A 110 4.38 8.38 -10.39
N SER A 111 4.86 7.14 -10.26
CA SER A 111 4.35 6.13 -9.33
C SER A 111 5.50 5.62 -8.45
N ILE A 112 5.53 6.05 -7.19
CA ILE A 112 6.68 5.84 -6.31
C ILE A 112 6.23 5.33 -4.94
N THR A 113 6.84 4.24 -4.50
CA THR A 113 6.79 3.79 -3.10
C THR A 113 8.07 4.23 -2.40
N THR A 114 7.96 4.88 -1.25
CA THR A 114 9.08 5.33 -0.43
C THR A 114 9.08 4.67 0.94
N ASP A 115 10.28 4.36 1.43
CA ASP A 115 10.52 3.87 2.78
C ASP A 115 11.55 4.77 3.45
N THR A 116 11.08 5.57 4.40
CA THR A 116 11.91 6.36 5.31
C THR A 116 11.60 6.00 6.76
N GLY A 117 11.09 4.79 7.01
CA GLY A 117 10.58 4.36 8.31
C GLY A 117 9.37 5.17 8.76
N CYS A 118 9.37 5.62 10.02
CA CYS A 118 8.22 6.30 10.64
C CYS A 118 7.76 7.59 9.94
N SER A 119 8.62 8.21 9.11
CA SER A 119 8.29 9.42 8.36
C SER A 119 7.80 9.16 6.94
N ALA A 120 7.65 7.90 6.51
CA ALA A 120 7.39 7.54 5.12
C ALA A 120 6.13 8.19 4.53
N SER A 121 5.06 8.34 5.32
CA SER A 121 3.82 8.99 4.87
C SER A 121 4.02 10.49 4.58
N LEU A 122 4.77 11.20 5.43
CA LEU A 122 5.11 12.61 5.22
C LEU A 122 6.13 12.79 4.11
N ALA A 123 7.05 11.85 3.92
CA ALA A 123 7.96 11.84 2.78
C ALA A 123 7.19 11.67 1.45
N ALA A 124 6.22 10.76 1.40
CA ALA A 124 5.33 10.59 0.25
C ALA A 124 4.52 11.87 -0.05
N LEU A 125 3.96 12.51 0.99
CA LEU A 125 3.27 13.79 0.85
C LEU A 125 4.19 14.89 0.32
N HIS A 126 5.43 14.97 0.82
CA HIS A 126 6.43 15.93 0.34
C HIS A 126 6.72 15.75 -1.16
N LEU A 127 6.90 14.51 -1.61
CA LEU A 127 7.13 14.20 -3.02
C LEU A 127 5.92 14.61 -3.89
N ALA A 128 4.70 14.32 -3.43
CA ALA A 128 3.47 14.71 -4.12
C ALA A 128 3.33 16.22 -4.31
N VAL A 129 3.57 16.99 -3.24
CA VAL A 129 3.53 18.45 -3.29
C VAL A 129 4.56 18.99 -4.30
N ASN A 130 5.76 18.41 -4.34
CA ASN A 130 6.79 18.83 -5.30
C ASN A 130 6.40 18.47 -6.74
N SER A 131 5.85 17.27 -6.98
CA SER A 131 5.41 16.84 -8.32
C SER A 131 4.37 17.79 -8.90
N ILE A 132 3.39 18.22 -8.08
CA ILE A 132 2.38 19.21 -8.49
C ILE A 132 3.02 20.58 -8.73
N ARG A 133 3.88 21.06 -7.82
CA ARG A 133 4.52 22.38 -7.95
C ARG A 133 5.45 22.50 -9.15
N ASN A 134 6.09 21.41 -9.54
CA ASN A 134 6.97 21.35 -10.69
C ASN A 134 6.22 21.14 -12.01
N GLY A 135 4.90 20.94 -11.97
CA GLY A 135 4.07 20.72 -13.15
C GLY A 135 4.23 19.32 -13.76
N GLU A 136 4.78 18.35 -13.02
CA GLU A 136 4.87 16.95 -13.45
C GLU A 136 3.52 16.24 -13.42
N SER A 137 2.62 16.69 -12.54
CA SER A 137 1.27 16.17 -12.39
C SER A 137 0.30 17.28 -11.97
N ARG A 138 -0.96 17.20 -12.41
CA ARG A 138 -2.02 18.13 -11.97
C ARG A 138 -2.69 17.73 -10.66
N MET A 139 -2.59 16.45 -10.32
CA MET A 139 -3.16 15.84 -9.14
C MET A 139 -2.19 14.75 -8.64
N ALA A 140 -2.24 14.48 -7.35
CA ALA A 140 -1.45 13.42 -6.74
C ALA A 140 -2.29 12.62 -5.74
N VAL A 141 -2.16 11.30 -5.80
CA VAL A 141 -2.62 10.37 -4.76
C VAL A 141 -1.48 10.19 -3.78
N VAL A 142 -1.77 10.41 -2.49
CA VAL A 142 -0.83 10.12 -1.39
C VAL A 142 -1.44 9.04 -0.51
N GLY A 143 -0.78 7.90 -0.45
CA GLY A 143 -1.18 6.77 0.39
C GLY A 143 -0.11 6.43 1.42
N ALA A 144 -0.52 5.78 2.50
CA ALA A 144 0.41 5.11 3.40
C ALA A 144 -0.28 3.93 4.07
N SER A 145 0.45 2.86 4.27
CA SER A 145 -0.03 1.67 4.97
C SER A 145 1.06 1.07 5.83
N ASN A 146 0.65 0.51 6.96
CA ASN A 146 1.53 -0.25 7.84
C ASN A 146 0.70 -1.31 8.57
N LEU A 147 0.95 -2.59 8.28
CA LEU A 147 0.34 -3.71 9.00
C LEU A 147 1.42 -4.53 9.69
N LEU A 148 1.17 -4.83 10.97
CA LEU A 148 2.05 -5.63 11.82
C LEU A 148 1.41 -7.01 11.95
N LEU A 149 1.86 -7.95 11.12
CA LEU A 149 1.25 -9.27 10.96
C LEU A 149 2.10 -10.40 11.56
N ASN A 150 3.37 -10.13 11.83
CA ASN A 150 4.25 -11.08 12.49
C ASN A 150 4.90 -10.47 13.76
N PRO A 151 5.31 -11.30 14.74
CA PRO A 151 5.87 -10.79 15.99
C PRO A 151 7.34 -10.36 15.87
N ASP A 152 8.02 -10.66 14.75
CA ASP A 152 9.47 -10.56 14.64
C ASP A 152 9.98 -9.12 14.86
N PRO A 153 9.40 -8.06 14.25
CA PRO A 153 9.79 -6.67 14.51
C PRO A 153 9.66 -6.29 15.99
N PHE A 154 8.62 -6.75 16.67
CA PHE A 154 8.40 -6.44 18.08
C PHE A 154 9.44 -7.11 18.99
N ILE A 155 9.81 -8.35 18.69
CA ILE A 155 10.83 -9.08 19.44
C ILE A 155 12.18 -8.36 19.30
N VAL A 156 12.56 -8.02 18.06
CA VAL A 156 13.82 -7.30 17.79
C VAL A 156 13.83 -5.94 18.48
N MET A 157 12.73 -5.18 18.36
CA MET A 157 12.63 -3.85 18.96
C MET A 157 12.62 -3.89 20.49
N SER A 158 12.05 -4.93 21.11
CA SER A 158 12.09 -5.13 22.57
C SER A 158 13.50 -5.40 23.10
N GLY A 159 14.43 -5.84 22.24
CA GLY A 159 15.83 -6.07 22.56
C GLY A 159 16.74 -4.85 22.34
N LEU A 160 16.22 -3.72 21.84
CA LEU A 160 16.98 -2.47 21.65
C LEU A 160 17.14 -1.65 22.94
N GLY A 161 16.84 -2.25 24.10
CA GLY A 161 16.95 -1.65 25.44
C GLY A 161 18.20 -2.08 26.19
#